data_AF-A0A6N7D2Z0-F1
#
_entry.id   AF-A0A6N7D2Z0-F1
#
_cell.length_a   1.000
_cell.length_b   1.000
_cell.length_c   1.000
_cell.angle_alpha   90.00
_cell.angle_beta   90.00
_cell.angle_gamma   90.00
#
_symmetry.space_group_name_H-M   'P 1'
#
loop_
_entity.id
_entity.type
_entity.pdbx_description
1 polymer ?
#
loop_
_entity_poly.entity_id
_entity_poly.type
_entity_poly.pdbx_seq_one_letter_code
_entity_poly.pdbx_strand_id
1 'polypeptide(L)'
;MDTQAHPTTADTDLAEQAHPGYGIPSQDPRPGAQQPLTSAEADREAHSVYMGGGIMVGAAAGAAVGAAVAGPVGTVVGGAAGSVAGVLGAAAAGSAVKPDPPDK
;
A
#
# COMPACT_ATOMS: atom_id res chain seq x y z
N MET A 1 39.02 25.17 3.73
CA MET A 1 37.73 24.60 3.27
C MET A 1 38.08 23.30 2.61
N ASP A 2 38.28 22.26 3.43
CA ASP A 2 38.74 20.97 2.95
C ASP A 2 37.53 20.21 2.44
N THR A 3 37.51 19.99 1.12
CA THR A 3 36.53 19.11 0.47
C THR A 3 36.87 17.69 0.90
N GLN A 4 36.09 17.16 1.83
CA GLN A 4 36.10 15.73 2.13
C GLN A 4 35.54 15.00 0.90
N ALA A 5 36.42 14.39 0.10
CA ALA A 5 36.01 13.44 -0.92
C ALA A 5 35.45 12.20 -0.21
N HIS A 6 34.14 11.96 -0.32
CA HIS A 6 33.58 10.67 0.08
C HIS A 6 34.23 9.58 -0.80
N PRO A 7 34.88 8.56 -0.22
CA PRO A 7 35.27 7.40 -1.00
C PRO A 7 33.99 6.78 -1.56
N THR A 8 33.85 6.69 -2.88
CA THR A 8 32.81 5.89 -3.55
C THR A 8 33.13 4.42 -3.33
N THR A 9 32.97 3.95 -2.10
CA THR A 9 32.70 2.54 -1.86
C THR A 9 31.42 2.22 -2.63
N ALA A 10 31.46 1.20 -3.49
CA ALA A 10 30.25 0.71 -4.13
C ALA A 10 29.22 0.47 -3.04
N ASP A 11 28.03 1.07 -3.19
CA ASP A 11 26.95 0.91 -2.24
C ASP A 11 26.52 -0.56 -2.26
N THR A 12 26.80 -1.27 -1.16
CA THR A 12 26.56 -2.71 -1.06
C THR A 12 25.08 -3.02 -1.26
N ASP A 13 24.19 -2.15 -0.78
CA ASP A 13 22.74 -2.32 -0.92
C ASP A 13 22.35 -2.24 -2.41
N LEU A 14 22.97 -1.33 -3.16
CA LEU A 14 22.73 -1.20 -4.60
C LEU A 14 23.25 -2.42 -5.39
N ALA A 15 24.38 -2.99 -4.96
CA ALA A 15 24.95 -4.20 -5.56
C ALA A 15 24.08 -5.44 -5.27
N GLU A 16 23.50 -5.54 -4.08
CA GLU A 16 22.57 -6.62 -3.70
C GLU A 16 21.23 -6.51 -4.42
N GLN A 17 20.75 -5.29 -4.66
CA GLN A 17 19.49 -5.03 -5.38
C GLN A 17 19.62 -5.18 -6.90
N ALA A 18 20.83 -5.09 -7.45
CA ALA A 18 21.06 -5.16 -8.89
C ALA A 18 20.70 -6.55 -9.44
N HIS A 19 19.70 -6.61 -10.32
CA HIS A 19 19.43 -7.80 -11.13
C HIS A 19 20.30 -7.76 -12.39
N PRO A 20 21.20 -8.74 -12.61
CA PRO A 20 22.06 -8.74 -13.78
C PRO A 20 21.26 -8.66 -15.09
N GLY A 21 21.61 -7.72 -15.97
CA GLY A 21 20.90 -7.48 -17.24
C GLY A 21 19.73 -6.50 -17.14
N TYR A 22 19.45 -5.96 -15.95
CA TYR A 22 18.43 -4.94 -15.71
C TYR A 22 19.05 -3.66 -15.16
N GLY A 23 18.35 -2.54 -15.35
CA GLY A 23 18.78 -1.23 -14.85
C GLY A 23 18.49 -1.08 -13.35
N ILE A 24 18.28 0.17 -12.90
CA ILE A 24 17.77 0.41 -11.54
C ILE A 24 16.37 -0.22 -11.43
N PRO A 25 16.14 -1.17 -10.50
CA PRO A 25 14.85 -1.84 -10.37
C PRO A 25 13.65 -0.88 -10.33
N SER A 26 13.74 0.23 -9.60
CA SER A 26 12.64 1.20 -9.48
C SER A 26 12.30 1.96 -10.78
N GLN A 27 13.17 1.91 -11.80
CA GLN A 27 13.00 2.61 -13.08
C GLN A 27 12.79 1.65 -14.26
N ASP A 28 12.78 0.34 -14.01
CA ASP A 28 12.66 -0.68 -15.05
C ASP A 28 11.37 -1.49 -14.85
N PRO A 29 10.28 -1.18 -15.58
CA PRO A 29 8.98 -1.80 -15.34
C PRO A 29 8.91 -3.27 -15.81
N ARG A 30 9.98 -3.82 -16.39
CA ARG A 30 10.02 -5.22 -16.82
C ARG A 30 9.88 -6.13 -15.58
N PRO A 31 9.02 -7.15 -15.60
CA PRO A 31 8.80 -8.02 -14.43
C PRO A 31 10.08 -8.64 -13.86
N GLY A 32 11.04 -9.01 -14.71
CA GLY A 32 12.32 -9.58 -14.30
C GLY A 32 13.32 -8.58 -13.69
N ALA A 33 13.02 -7.28 -13.72
CA ALA A 33 13.79 -6.25 -13.02
C ALA A 33 13.29 -6.00 -11.59
N GLN A 34 12.07 -6.46 -11.29
CA GLN A 34 11.42 -6.28 -9.99
C GLN A 34 11.70 -7.49 -9.10
N GLN A 35 11.83 -7.27 -7.79
CA GLN A 35 11.82 -8.38 -6.84
C GLN A 35 10.37 -8.81 -6.57
N PRO A 36 10.00 -10.07 -6.82
CA PRO A 36 8.65 -10.54 -6.52
C PRO A 36 8.43 -10.59 -5.01
N LEU A 37 7.25 -10.19 -4.57
CA LEU A 37 6.82 -10.38 -3.18
C LEU A 37 6.68 -11.86 -2.87
N THR A 38 7.11 -12.27 -1.68
CA THR A 38 6.70 -13.56 -1.13
C THR A 38 5.19 -13.56 -0.89
N SER A 39 4.57 -14.74 -0.82
CA SER A 39 3.13 -14.83 -0.52
C SER A 39 2.76 -14.15 0.80
N ALA A 40 3.62 -14.24 1.82
CA ALA A 40 3.39 -13.59 3.11
C ALA A 40 3.49 -12.06 3.03
N GLU A 41 4.37 -11.52 2.18
CA GLU A 41 4.45 -10.07 1.92
C GLU A 41 3.25 -9.60 1.10
N ALA A 42 2.88 -10.34 0.05
CA ALA A 42 1.71 -10.04 -0.76
C ALA A 42 0.42 -10.01 0.08
N ASP A 43 0.23 -10.98 0.99
CA ASP A 43 -0.92 -11.01 1.90
C ASP A 43 -0.93 -9.81 2.86
N ARG A 44 0.24 -9.44 3.40
CA ARG A 44 0.37 -8.27 4.30
C ARG A 44 0.09 -6.97 3.55
N GLU A 45 0.64 -6.81 2.35
CA GLU A 45 0.43 -5.62 1.53
C GLU A 45 -1.02 -5.51 1.09
N ALA A 46 -1.63 -6.60 0.63
CA ALA A 46 -3.06 -6.65 0.30
C ALA A 46 -3.91 -6.28 1.52
N HIS A 47 -3.61 -6.82 2.70
CA HIS A 47 -4.31 -6.48 3.94
C HIS A 47 -4.22 -4.97 4.23
N SER A 48 -3.03 -4.38 4.09
CA SER A 48 -2.82 -2.94 4.26
C SER A 48 -3.64 -2.12 3.26
N VAL A 49 -3.66 -2.52 1.98
CA VAL A 49 -4.45 -1.87 0.93
C VAL A 49 -5.94 -1.93 1.24
N TYR A 50 -6.45 -3.09 1.66
CA TYR A 50 -7.85 -3.23 2.05
C TYR A 50 -8.17 -2.31 3.24
N MET A 51 -7.36 -2.33 4.30
CA MET A 51 -7.60 -1.48 5.46
C MET A 51 -7.58 0.01 5.10
N GLY A 52 -6.55 0.46 4.38
CA GLY A 52 -6.41 1.87 3.97
C GLY A 52 -7.52 2.31 3.01
N GLY A 53 -7.85 1.49 2.01
CA GLY A 53 -8.96 1.74 1.09
C GLY A 53 -10.31 1.75 1.80
N GLY A 54 -10.51 0.83 2.73
CA GLY A 54 -11.70 0.73 3.58
C GLY A 54 -11.93 1.98 4.41
N ILE A 55 -10.89 2.50 5.09
CA ILE A 55 -10.93 3.79 5.81
C ILE A 55 -11.47 4.88 4.89
N MET A 56 -10.86 5.04 3.71
CA MET A 56 -11.17 6.15 2.81
C MET A 56 -12.58 6.06 2.24
N VAL A 57 -12.98 4.89 1.72
CA VAL A 57 -14.33 4.68 1.17
C VAL A 57 -15.39 4.79 2.26
N GLY A 58 -15.15 4.18 3.42
CA GLY A 58 -16.04 4.27 4.56
C GLY A 58 -16.20 5.70 5.07
N ALA A 59 -15.10 6.45 5.21
CA ALA A 59 -15.12 7.85 5.60
C ALA A 59 -15.92 8.69 4.62
N ALA A 60 -15.66 8.54 3.32
CA ALA A 60 -16.36 9.29 2.28
C ALA A 60 -17.87 8.98 2.28
N ALA A 61 -18.25 7.71 2.36
CA ALA A 61 -19.65 7.29 2.41
C ALA A 61 -20.36 7.80 3.68
N GLY A 62 -19.73 7.62 4.84
CA GLY A 62 -20.27 8.09 6.11
C GLY A 62 -20.37 9.60 6.17
N ALA A 63 -19.39 10.33 5.63
CA ALA A 63 -19.43 11.79 5.53
C ALA A 63 -20.56 12.26 4.62
N ALA A 64 -20.79 11.60 3.47
CA ALA A 64 -21.88 11.93 2.56
C ALA A 64 -23.26 11.72 3.22
N VAL A 65 -23.46 10.58 3.88
CA VAL A 65 -24.70 10.30 4.63
C VAL A 65 -24.88 11.30 5.78
N GLY A 66 -23.81 11.55 6.54
CA GLY A 66 -23.83 12.50 7.64
C GLY A 66 -24.15 13.92 7.19
N ALA A 67 -23.58 14.36 6.07
CA ALA A 67 -23.89 15.65 5.45
C ALA A 67 -25.37 15.77 5.10
N ALA A 68 -25.95 14.73 4.52
CA ALA A 68 -27.36 14.71 4.13
C ALA A 68 -28.31 14.76 5.34
N VAL A 69 -27.93 14.16 6.47
CA VAL A 69 -28.78 14.06 7.67
C VAL A 69 -28.61 15.25 8.62
N ALA A 70 -27.38 15.75 8.81
CA ALA A 70 -27.06 16.72 9.86
C ALA A 70 -26.10 17.83 9.40
N GLY A 71 -25.92 18.03 8.09
CA GLY A 71 -25.08 19.08 7.54
C GLY A 71 -23.62 18.95 7.94
N PRO A 72 -22.88 20.06 8.13
CA PRO A 72 -21.43 20.02 8.37
C PRO A 72 -20.98 19.19 9.56
N VAL A 73 -21.73 19.23 10.67
CA VAL A 73 -21.42 18.42 11.87
C VAL A 73 -21.61 16.93 11.56
N GLY A 74 -22.68 16.61 10.84
CA GLY A 74 -22.93 15.26 10.36
C GLY A 74 -21.82 14.73 9.46
N THR A 75 -21.24 15.56 8.60
CA THR A 75 -20.09 15.18 7.76
C THR A 75 -18.90 14.69 8.58
N VAL A 76 -18.55 15.41 9.66
CA VAL A 76 -17.41 15.05 10.51
C VAL A 76 -17.68 13.76 11.28
N VAL A 77 -18.83 13.69 11.95
CA VAL A 77 -19.22 12.51 12.75
C VAL A 77 -19.42 11.28 11.85
N GLY A 78 -20.12 11.47 10.73
CA GLY A 78 -20.36 10.45 9.74
C GLY A 78 -19.08 9.96 9.10
N GLY A 79 -18.13 10.84 8.78
CA GLY A 79 -16.82 10.44 8.27
C GLY A 79 -16.03 9.59 9.25
N ALA A 80 -16.01 9.97 10.54
CA ALA A 80 -15.34 9.19 11.58
C ALA A 80 -16.02 7.83 11.85
N ALA A 81 -17.35 7.77 11.91
CA ALA A 81 -18.06 6.50 12.06
C ALA A 81 -17.91 5.62 10.82
N GLY A 82 -17.98 6.24 9.63
CA GLY A 82 -17.84 5.60 8.35
C GLY A 82 -16.46 4.98 8.15
N SER A 83 -15.38 5.64 8.58
CA SER A 83 -14.03 5.08 8.49
C SER A 83 -13.87 3.81 9.33
N VAL A 84 -14.42 3.79 10.55
CA VAL A 84 -14.43 2.59 11.41
C VAL A 84 -15.19 1.46 10.73
N ALA A 85 -16.40 1.73 10.23
CA ALA A 85 -17.18 0.74 9.49
C ALA A 85 -16.45 0.25 8.23
N GLY A 86 -15.77 1.15 7.52
CA GLY A 86 -15.00 0.87 6.33
C GLY A 86 -13.78 -0.03 6.57
N VAL A 87 -13.02 0.19 7.64
CA VAL A 87 -11.93 -0.71 8.09
C VAL A 87 -12.45 -2.11 8.34
N LEU A 88 -13.51 -2.23 9.14
CA LEU A 88 -14.07 -3.53 9.52
C LEU A 88 -14.61 -4.28 8.29
N GLY A 89 -15.32 -3.58 7.40
CA GLY A 89 -15.81 -4.14 6.15
C GLY A 89 -14.68 -4.57 5.22
N ALA A 90 -13.61 -3.78 5.11
CA ALA A 90 -12.50 -4.11 4.24
C ALA A 90 -11.61 -5.23 4.80
N ALA A 91 -11.47 -5.34 6.12
CA ALA A 91 -10.83 -6.48 6.78
C ALA A 91 -11.54 -7.80 6.41
N ALA A 92 -12.87 -7.78 6.47
CA ALA A 92 -13.69 -8.92 6.09
C ALA A 92 -13.58 -9.23 4.59
N ALA A 93 -13.61 -8.21 3.72
CA ALA A 93 -13.45 -8.38 2.28
C ALA A 93 -12.06 -8.95 1.92
N GLY A 94 -11.00 -8.43 2.53
CA GLY A 94 -9.62 -8.86 2.27
C GLY A 94 -9.34 -10.31 2.69
N SER A 95 -10.02 -10.82 3.72
CA SER A 95 -9.91 -12.23 4.13
C SER A 95 -10.72 -13.21 3.27
N ALA A 96 -11.68 -12.71 2.48
CA ALA A 96 -12.47 -13.52 1.56
C ALA A 96 -11.76 -13.79 0.22
N VAL A 97 -10.77 -12.96 -0.14
CA VAL A 97 -9.96 -13.13 -1.35
C VAL A 97 -8.72 -13.95 -1.01
N LYS A 98 -8.53 -15.08 -1.70
CA LYS A 98 -7.29 -15.86 -1.64
C LYS A 98 -6.55 -15.71 -2.96
N PRO A 99 -5.23 -15.49 -2.96
CA PRO A 99 -4.45 -15.57 -4.18
C PRO A 99 -4.45 -17.01 -4.72
N ASP A 100 -4.53 -17.15 -6.03
CA ASP A 100 -4.31 -18.44 -6.69
C ASP A 100 -2.85 -18.89 -6.46
N PRO A 101 -2.61 -20.19 -6.26
CA PRO A 101 -1.25 -20.69 -6.16
C PRO A 101 -0.50 -20.38 -7.47
N PRO A 102 0.80 -20.08 -7.41
CA PRO A 102 1.57 -19.81 -8.62
C PRO A 102 1.50 -21.01 -9.56
N ASP A 103 1.20 -20.74 -10.84
CA ASP A 103 1.28 -21.74 -11.89
C ASP A 103 2.73 -22.28 -11.97
N LYS A 104 2.83 -23.60 -12.11
CA LYS A 104 4.07 -24.38 -12.03
C LYS A 104 4.92 -24.22 -13.28
#